data_AF-A0A9Q1BTN0-F1
#
_entry.id   AF-A0A9Q1BTN0-F1
#
_cell.length_a   1.000
_cell.length_b   1.000
_cell.length_c   1.000
_cell.angle_alpha   90.00
_cell.angle_beta   90.00
_cell.angle_gamma   90.00
#
_symmetry.space_group_name_H-M   'P 1'
#
loop_
_entity.id
_entity.type
_entity.pdbx_description
1 polymer ?
#
loop_
_entity_poly.entity_id
_entity_poly.type
_entity_poly.pdbx_seq_one_letter_code
_entity_poly.pdbx_strand_id
1 'polypeptide(L)'
;MMKVKSRNITWDRYAAAWEESEFKCNKENPNWTSMDQRGGVHLKYFGPIARMAEMFIYSYVKTSSWKAVHVMEELLEERAESYRRVSGSNTNFKAEQTAEAFS
;
A
#
# COMPACT_ATOMS: atom_id res chain seq x y z
N MET A 1 8.11 -12.31 1.11
CA MET A 1 7.64 -11.39 2.18
C MET A 1 8.30 -10.05 1.94
N MET A 2 7.51 -8.98 1.87
CA MET A 2 8.00 -7.62 1.68
C MET A 2 7.76 -6.82 2.97
N LYS A 3 8.75 -6.03 3.37
CA LYS A 3 8.70 -5.18 4.57
C LYS A 3 9.02 -3.75 4.18
N VAL A 4 8.20 -2.82 4.62
CA VAL A 4 8.36 -1.38 4.39
C VAL A 4 8.43 -0.70 5.76
N LYS A 5 9.39 0.22 5.92
CA LYS A 5 9.52 1.04 7.12
C LYS A 5 9.62 2.50 6.71
N SER A 6 8.86 3.35 7.38
CA SER A 6 8.88 4.79 7.15
C SER A 6 8.99 5.54 8.48
N ARG A 7 9.55 6.74 8.42
CA ARG A 7 9.61 7.68 9.56
C ARG A 7 9.65 9.10 9.04
N ASN A 8 9.21 10.06 9.86
CA ASN A 8 9.43 11.46 9.53
C ASN A 8 10.92 11.83 9.67
N ILE A 9 11.39 12.68 8.77
CA ILE A 9 12.75 13.24 8.78
C ILE A 9 12.70 14.66 9.34
N THR A 10 11.70 15.45 8.94
CA THR A 10 11.45 16.81 9.43
C THR A 10 10.53 16.80 10.65
N TRP A 11 10.61 17.85 11.45
CA TRP A 11 9.79 18.06 12.67
C TRP A 11 9.97 16.98 13.76
N ASP A 12 11.01 16.15 13.64
CA ASP A 12 11.33 15.06 14.57
C ASP A 12 11.60 15.55 16.01
N ARG A 13 12.02 16.81 16.16
CA ARG A 13 12.20 17.50 17.45
C ARG A 13 10.88 17.72 18.18
N TYR A 14 9.76 17.82 17.47
CA TYR A 14 8.44 18.05 18.05
C TYR A 14 7.64 16.76 18.17
N ALA A 15 7.64 15.96 17.10
CA ALA A 15 6.94 14.68 17.04
C ALA A 15 7.75 13.67 16.22
N ALA A 16 7.97 12.49 16.78
CA ALA A 16 8.55 11.37 16.06
C ALA A 16 7.42 10.42 15.62
N ALA A 17 7.24 10.27 14.33
CA ALA A 17 6.28 9.36 13.71
C ALA A 17 7.02 8.23 12.98
N TRP A 18 6.49 7.03 13.08
CA TRP A 18 7.02 5.85 12.42
C TRP A 18 5.90 4.95 11.95
N GLU A 19 6.21 4.15 10.94
CA GLU A 19 5.32 3.14 10.39
C GLU A 19 6.13 1.93 9.92
N GLU A 20 5.58 0.75 10.14
CA GLU A 20 6.09 -0.51 9.61
C GLU A 20 4.92 -1.30 8.99
N SER A 21 5.11 -1.72 7.75
CA SER A 21 4.13 -2.49 6.98
C SER A 21 4.76 -3.80 6.50
N GLU A 22 4.10 -4.93 6.76
CA GLU A 22 4.49 -6.26 6.29
C GLU A 22 3.45 -6.83 5.32
N PHE A 23 3.90 -7.17 4.12
CA PHE A 23 3.10 -7.81 3.08
C PHE A 23 3.59 -9.25 2.88
N LYS A 24 2.67 -10.21 3.00
CA LYS A 24 2.97 -11.64 2.86
C LYS A 24 1.80 -12.38 2.23
N CYS A 25 2.10 -13.50 1.59
CA CYS A 25 1.06 -14.40 1.12
C CYS A 25 0.24 -14.90 2.32
N ASN A 26 -1.08 -14.89 2.18
CA ASN A 26 -1.99 -15.34 3.22
C ASN A 26 -1.89 -16.87 3.38
N LYS A 27 -1.82 -17.35 4.63
CA LYS A 27 -1.65 -18.78 4.94
C LYS A 27 -2.90 -19.60 4.67
N GLU A 28 -4.08 -18.99 4.76
CA GLU A 28 -5.38 -19.63 4.57
C GLU A 28 -5.80 -19.61 3.09
N ASN A 29 -5.41 -18.55 2.35
CA ASN A 29 -5.67 -18.44 0.92
C ASN A 29 -4.42 -17.97 0.18
N PRO A 30 -3.75 -18.84 -0.60
CA PRO A 30 -2.52 -18.48 -1.30
C PRO A 30 -2.71 -17.43 -2.42
N ASN A 31 -3.96 -17.12 -2.81
CA ASN A 31 -4.27 -16.07 -3.78
C ASN A 31 -4.41 -14.68 -3.13
N TRP A 32 -4.37 -14.60 -1.79
CA TRP A 32 -4.48 -13.33 -1.07
C TRP A 32 -3.14 -12.88 -0.52
N THR A 33 -2.97 -11.56 -0.47
CA THR A 33 -1.87 -10.93 0.27
C THR A 33 -2.41 -10.41 1.59
N SER A 34 -1.84 -10.86 2.70
CA SER A 34 -2.07 -10.28 4.02
C SER A 34 -1.16 -9.07 4.22
N MET A 35 -1.74 -8.00 4.74
CA MET A 35 -1.05 -6.78 5.14
C MET A 35 -1.20 -6.57 6.65
N ASP A 36 -0.08 -6.44 7.38
CA ASP A 36 -0.04 -6.01 8.78
C ASP A 36 0.71 -4.68 8.83
N GLN A 37 0.01 -3.62 9.21
CA GLN A 37 0.54 -2.25 9.27
C GLN A 37 0.44 -1.73 10.69
N ARG A 38 1.56 -1.19 11.17
CA ARG A 38 1.70 -0.63 12.51
C ARG A 38 2.33 0.73 12.39
N GLY A 39 1.90 1.66 13.22
CA GLY A 39 2.51 2.97 13.27
C GLY A 39 2.29 3.61 14.62
N GLY A 40 3.07 4.64 14.88
CA GLY A 40 3.00 5.38 16.12
C GLY A 40 3.49 6.80 15.93
N VAL A 41 3.00 7.69 16.80
CA VAL A 41 3.48 9.06 16.92
C VAL A 41 3.83 9.32 18.37
N HIS A 42 5.03 9.80 18.61
CA HIS A 42 5.55 10.18 19.92
C HIS A 42 5.74 11.69 19.97
N LEU A 43 4.90 12.37 20.74
CA LEU A 43 4.98 13.81 20.97
C LEU A 43 6.04 14.12 22.02
N LYS A 44 7.01 14.99 21.70
CA LYS A 44 8.14 15.29 22.60
C LYS A 44 7.87 16.45 23.57
N TYR A 45 7.00 17.41 23.23
CA TYR A 45 6.83 18.65 24.02
C TYR A 45 5.42 19.23 23.96
N PHE A 46 4.42 18.71 24.70
CA PHE A 46 3.07 19.30 24.62
C PHE A 46 2.20 19.35 25.89
N GLY A 47 2.61 18.88 27.08
CA GLY A 47 1.80 19.05 28.31
C GLY A 47 0.31 18.68 28.13
N PRO A 48 -0.67 19.42 28.68
CA PRO A 48 -2.10 19.18 28.43
C PRO A 48 -2.54 19.26 26.95
N ILE A 49 -1.80 20.00 26.11
CA ILE A 49 -2.05 20.10 24.66
C ILE A 49 -1.70 18.78 23.96
N ALA A 50 -0.80 17.96 24.53
CA ALA A 50 -0.41 16.66 23.98
C ALA A 50 -1.63 15.75 23.84
N ARG A 51 -2.50 15.72 24.85
CA ARG A 51 -3.70 14.89 24.84
C ARG A 51 -4.69 15.28 23.74
N MET A 52 -4.85 16.59 23.49
CA MET A 52 -5.68 17.05 22.37
C MET A 52 -5.05 16.65 21.03
N ALA A 53 -3.74 16.87 20.86
CA ALA A 53 -3.02 16.48 19.67
C ALA A 53 -3.09 14.96 19.40
N GLU A 54 -2.95 14.13 20.44
CA GLU A 54 -3.11 12.68 20.36
C GLU A 54 -4.50 12.27 19.84
N MET A 55 -5.57 12.91 20.33
CA MET A 55 -6.94 12.62 19.85
C MET A 55 -7.12 12.98 18.37
N PHE A 56 -6.55 14.11 17.93
CA PHE A 56 -6.57 14.51 16.52
C PHE A 56 -5.75 13.55 15.66
N ILE A 57 -4.56 13.16 16.10
CA ILE A 57 -3.70 12.22 15.40
C ILE A 57 -4.40 10.87 15.24
N TYR A 58 -5.00 10.33 16.31
CA TYR A 58 -5.71 9.06 16.24
C TYR A 58 -6.88 9.09 15.24
N SER A 59 -7.69 10.15 15.30
CA SER A 59 -8.82 10.34 14.38
C SER A 59 -8.37 10.46 12.93
N TYR A 60 -7.30 11.24 12.70
CA TYR A 60 -6.69 11.43 11.40
C TYR A 60 -6.11 10.12 10.85
N VAL A 61 -5.30 9.41 11.65
CA VAL A 61 -4.67 8.14 11.28
C VAL A 61 -5.75 7.14 10.85
N LYS A 62 -6.78 6.93 11.67
CA LYS A 62 -7.87 6.00 11.35
C LYS A 62 -8.54 6.32 10.01
N THR A 63 -8.81 7.59 9.75
CA THR A 63 -9.43 8.03 8.50
C THR A 63 -8.48 7.88 7.31
N SER A 64 -7.21 8.24 7.50
CA SER A 64 -6.19 8.20 6.47
C SER A 64 -5.80 6.77 6.07
N SER A 65 -5.81 5.81 7.01
CA SER A 65 -5.51 4.40 6.72
C SER A 65 -6.50 3.81 5.73
N TRP A 66 -7.80 4.09 5.89
CA TRP A 66 -8.82 3.66 4.92
C TRP A 66 -8.62 4.28 3.54
N LYS A 67 -8.26 5.57 3.49
CA LYS A 67 -7.93 6.22 2.21
C LYS A 67 -6.72 5.59 1.55
N ALA A 68 -5.66 5.29 2.32
CA ALA A 68 -4.47 4.63 1.79
C ALA A 68 -4.78 3.24 1.22
N VAL A 69 -5.63 2.45 1.89
CA VAL A 69 -6.10 1.16 1.39
C VAL A 69 -6.86 1.33 0.08
N HIS A 70 -7.78 2.29 0.00
CA HIS A 70 -8.55 2.55 -1.21
C HIS A 70 -7.67 2.94 -2.40
N VAL A 71 -6.67 3.82 -2.19
CA VAL A 71 -5.70 4.19 -3.24
C VAL A 71 -4.87 2.98 -3.67
N MET A 72 -4.47 2.11 -2.72
CA MET A 72 -3.77 0.88 -3.07
C MET A 72 -4.64 -0.06 -3.91
N GLU A 73 -5.93 -0.18 -3.61
CA GLU A 73 -6.88 -0.98 -4.41
C GLU A 73 -6.99 -0.46 -5.84
N GLU A 74 -7.21 0.84 -6.01
CA GLU A 74 -7.31 1.49 -7.32
C GLU A 74 -6.05 1.26 -8.17
N LEU A 75 -4.86 1.47 -7.58
CA LEU A 75 -3.58 1.23 -8.27
C LEU A 75 -3.39 -0.24 -8.65
N LEU A 76 -3.86 -1.18 -7.83
CA LEU A 76 -3.79 -2.61 -8.14
C LEU A 76 -4.73 -2.98 -9.30
N GLU A 77 -5.93 -2.42 -9.34
CA GLU A 77 -6.90 -2.61 -10.43
C GLU A 77 -6.34 -2.07 -11.75
N GLU A 78 -5.86 -0.83 -11.78
CA GLU A 78 -5.23 -0.22 -12.95
C GLU A 78 -4.06 -1.06 -13.47
N ARG A 79 -3.22 -1.57 -12.56
CA ARG A 79 -2.06 -2.39 -12.93
C ARG A 79 -2.50 -3.74 -13.47
N ALA A 80 -3.53 -4.36 -12.91
CA ALA A 80 -4.10 -5.63 -13.38
C ALA A 80 -4.75 -5.50 -14.76
N GLU A 81 -5.47 -4.40 -15.02
CA GLU A 81 -5.98 -4.09 -16.36
C GLU A 81 -4.85 -3.89 -17.36
N SER A 82 -3.84 -3.12 -17.00
CA SER A 82 -2.67 -2.88 -17.85
C SER A 82 -1.96 -4.19 -18.21
N TYR A 83 -1.79 -5.09 -17.24
CA TYR A 83 -1.25 -6.43 -17.49
C TYR A 83 -2.14 -7.24 -18.43
N ARG A 84 -3.47 -7.25 -18.23
CA ARG A 84 -4.40 -7.98 -19.11
C ARG A 84 -4.35 -7.48 -20.56
N ARG A 85 -4.28 -6.16 -20.76
CA ARG A 85 -4.17 -5.57 -22.11
C ARG A 85 -2.89 -6.01 -22.82
N VAL A 86 -1.74 -5.98 -22.12
CA VAL A 86 -0.45 -6.39 -22.67
C VAL A 86 -0.39 -7.91 -22.90
N SER A 87 -0.96 -8.73 -22.02
CA SER A 87 -0.99 -10.18 -22.25
C SER A 87 -1.88 -10.55 -23.44
N GLY A 88 -3.03 -9.88 -23.61
CA GLY A 88 -3.97 -10.12 -24.71
C GLY A 88 -3.39 -9.72 -26.08
N SER A 89 -2.65 -8.62 -26.17
CA SER A 89 -1.98 -8.23 -27.40
C SER A 89 -0.88 -9.21 -27.80
N ASN A 90 -0.11 -9.71 -26.82
CA ASN A 90 0.93 -10.71 -27.06
C ASN A 90 0.37 -12.07 -27.49
N THR A 91 -0.80 -12.48 -26.99
CA THR A 91 -1.46 -13.73 -27.43
C THR A 91 -2.01 -13.61 -28.85
N ASN A 92 -2.60 -12.46 -29.21
CA ASN A 92 -3.12 -12.23 -30.55
C ASN A 92 -1.99 -12.19 -31.58
N PHE A 93 -0.88 -11.51 -31.27
CA PHE A 93 0.29 -11.46 -32.14
C PHE A 93 0.92 -12.85 -32.38
N LYS A 94 0.98 -13.70 -31.34
CA LYS A 94 1.42 -15.10 -31.51
C LYS A 94 0.46 -15.92 -32.36
N ALA A 95 -0.85 -15.74 -32.18
CA ALA A 95 -1.86 -16.46 -32.96
C ALA A 95 -1.81 -16.08 -34.45
N GLU A 96 -1.63 -14.80 -34.77
CA GLU A 96 -1.45 -14.33 -36.16
C GLU A 96 -0.18 -14.89 -36.79
N GLN A 97 0.97 -14.85 -36.11
CA GLN A 97 2.21 -15.46 -36.62
C GLN A 97 2.09 -16.96 -36.85
N THR A 98 1.38 -17.70 -35.98
CA THR A 98 1.15 -19.12 -36.21
C THR A 98 0.21 -19.37 -37.38
N ALA A 99 -0.81 -18.53 -37.60
CA ALA A 99 -1.72 -18.69 -38.73
C ALA A 99 -1.03 -18.41 -40.07
N GLU A 100 -0.12 -17.42 -40.13
CA GLU A 100 0.67 -17.11 -41.32
C GLU A 100 1.75 -18.17 -41.63
N ALA A 101 2.30 -18.85 -40.62
CA ALA A 101 3.32 -19.88 -40.81
C ALA A 101 2.77 -21.23 -41.33
N PHE A 102 1.46 -21.43 -41.32
CA PHE A 102 0.77 -22.63 -41.82
C PHE A 102 -0.06 -22.39 -43.08
N SER A 103 0.04 -21.21 -43.70
CA SER A 103 -0.55 -20.88 -45.01
C SER A 103 0.51 -20.85 -46.11
#